data_AF-A0A5B8JRC0-F1
#
_entry.id   AF-A0A5B8JRC0-F1
#
_cell.length_a   1.000
_cell.length_b   1.000
_cell.length_c   1.000
_cell.angle_alpha   90.00
_cell.angle_beta   90.00
_cell.angle_gamma   90.00
#
_symmetry.space_group_name_H-M   'P 1'
#
loop_
_entity.id
_entity.type
_entity.pdbx_description
1 polymer ?
#
loop_
_entity_poly.entity_id
_entity_poly.type
_entity_poly.pdbx_seq_one_letter_code
_entity_poly.pdbx_strand_id
1 'polypeptide(L)'
;MTVSELESVRPAAARTVSVRYAGGEQRHGPVTMGQANMIRCILRDDPTHINIHDVWPVPPGTGLEAVIDALRALVVRHEGLRTTFPARPDGPPQEQRVAAEGAFTVTVLDHESLPGDPAPYAESVARGARAGRFRLDRDFPLRVTLIARGGEPLFVALAASHAVTDGSALGVLREEWLALLAGGSPPPLATLTPLDLADEEATPAGLRRSEASLRYWERIMRTGPQAMFAEPGAAGTDVRTPQLTLRSRRGAEALARVADRTGAVPSTVLLTAWCTLIAHRTGQDACVVAVPTSNRFVSLLARSVNTLSQDSLLCLDVRQPSFDALLRRAWGAALSAYRHSRFDALALWEMIGRVGFERGSNFARDVVFNDVSRLPSAPTAPAATAGSPGPELELTRGPDQVLPTRALTFVYETDPLLRLSMWADPALFPGDRAEAFLTGLVLLLEAAAADDVPLSSLTEVTGVRPVERAGDWRRVDNCWVSPAAVAEALSRVLDGVPVHIAVEGPDPAGRSVLTAYITAGTTPLSPVQAHAALMEALPGRPGVLAPHRYVIVDDPPSRAGDDGARFGRRILAEGDGRNRPISDDH
;
A
#
# COMPACT_ATOMS: atom_id res chain seq x y z
N MET A 1 19.71 -3.39 -19.41
CA MET A 1 19.75 -2.20 -20.28
C MET A 1 19.73 -0.95 -19.41
N THR A 2 20.51 0.06 -19.78
CA THR A 2 20.49 1.38 -19.12
C THR A 2 19.30 2.21 -19.61
N VAL A 3 18.92 3.24 -18.86
CA VAL A 3 17.85 4.18 -19.27
C VAL A 3 18.19 4.85 -20.61
N SER A 4 19.47 5.25 -20.79
CA SER A 4 19.95 5.86 -22.03
C SER A 4 19.85 4.93 -23.24
N GLU A 5 20.10 3.63 -23.08
CA GLU A 5 19.91 2.62 -24.13
C GLU A 5 18.44 2.44 -24.50
N LEU A 6 17.53 2.51 -23.53
CA LEU A 6 16.09 2.41 -23.78
C LEU A 6 15.55 3.66 -24.49
N GLU A 7 16.07 4.83 -24.14
CA GLU A 7 15.69 6.13 -24.70
C GLU A 7 16.19 6.35 -26.13
N SER A 8 17.20 5.61 -26.60
CA SER A 8 17.72 5.71 -27.97
C SER A 8 16.95 4.85 -28.97
N VAL A 9 16.17 3.88 -28.50
CA VAL A 9 15.31 3.05 -29.37
C VAL A 9 14.24 3.93 -30.01
N ARG A 10 14.17 3.91 -31.34
CA ARG A 10 13.17 4.63 -32.14
C ARG A 10 12.44 3.66 -33.06
N PRO A 11 11.11 3.74 -33.17
CA PRO A 11 10.38 3.00 -34.19
C PRO A 11 10.72 3.55 -35.57
N ALA A 12 10.82 2.66 -36.56
CA ALA A 12 10.92 3.04 -37.97
C ALA A 12 9.56 3.52 -38.50
N ALA A 13 8.47 2.95 -38.00
CA ALA A 13 7.11 3.40 -38.27
C ALA A 13 6.25 3.34 -37.02
N ALA A 14 5.37 4.33 -36.87
CA ALA A 14 4.34 4.35 -35.84
C ALA A 14 2.98 4.57 -36.51
N ARG A 15 1.99 3.74 -36.18
CA ARG A 15 0.62 3.90 -36.67
C ARG A 15 -0.39 3.55 -35.60
N THR A 16 -1.60 4.09 -35.72
CA THR A 16 -2.71 3.78 -34.83
C THR A 16 -3.77 2.99 -35.59
N VAL A 17 -4.16 1.84 -35.04
CA VAL A 17 -5.26 1.01 -35.54
C VAL A 17 -6.47 1.23 -34.65
N SER A 18 -7.62 1.57 -35.24
CA SER A 18 -8.90 1.64 -34.54
C SER A 18 -9.58 0.27 -34.61
N VAL A 19 -9.90 -0.30 -33.45
CA VAL A 19 -10.50 -1.62 -33.29
C VAL A 19 -11.92 -1.45 -32.78
N ARG A 20 -12.90 -1.79 -33.61
CA ARG A 20 -14.32 -1.84 -33.19
C ARG A 20 -14.63 -3.16 -32.51
N TYR A 21 -15.52 -3.13 -31.54
CA TYR A 21 -16.11 -4.30 -30.90
C TYR A 21 -17.62 -4.14 -30.78
N ALA A 22 -18.35 -5.26 -30.82
CA ALA A 22 -19.79 -5.33 -30.60
C ALA A 22 -20.13 -6.73 -30.04
N GLY A 23 -21.31 -6.88 -29.44
CA GLY A 23 -21.81 -8.17 -28.94
C GLY A 23 -21.77 -8.34 -27.43
N GLY A 24 -21.53 -7.26 -26.67
CA GLY A 24 -21.76 -7.25 -25.23
C GLY A 24 -23.18 -6.80 -24.86
N GLU A 25 -23.57 -7.01 -23.60
CA GLU A 25 -24.79 -6.41 -23.06
C GLU A 25 -24.52 -4.99 -22.54
N GLN A 26 -25.49 -4.10 -22.75
CA GLN A 26 -25.48 -2.76 -22.15
C GLN A 26 -26.16 -2.84 -20.78
N ARG A 27 -25.41 -2.49 -19.74
CA ARG A 27 -25.88 -2.51 -18.34
C ARG A 27 -25.34 -1.31 -17.59
N HIS A 28 -25.99 -0.95 -16.48
CA HIS A 28 -25.49 0.07 -15.55
C HIS A 28 -25.93 -0.25 -14.13
N GLY A 29 -25.25 0.33 -13.15
CA GLY A 29 -25.54 0.09 -11.74
C GLY A 29 -24.51 0.75 -10.83
N PRO A 30 -24.58 0.52 -9.52
CA PRO A 30 -23.65 1.11 -8.57
C PRO A 30 -22.22 0.61 -8.80
N VAL A 31 -21.23 1.42 -8.45
CA VAL A 31 -19.84 0.95 -8.35
C VAL A 31 -19.69 -0.08 -7.24
N THR A 32 -18.81 -1.05 -7.43
CA THR A 32 -18.39 -1.98 -6.37
C THR A 32 -17.52 -1.26 -5.32
N MET A 33 -17.38 -1.87 -4.13
CA MET A 33 -16.50 -1.37 -3.06
C MET A 33 -15.05 -1.20 -3.53
N GLY A 34 -14.55 -2.16 -4.31
CA GLY A 34 -13.19 -2.10 -4.88
C GLY A 34 -13.03 -0.98 -5.91
N GLN A 35 -14.01 -0.79 -6.79
CA GLN A 35 -14.04 0.33 -7.74
C GLN A 35 -14.08 1.67 -7.03
N ALA A 36 -14.96 1.86 -6.03
CA ALA A 36 -15.06 3.10 -5.26
C ALA A 36 -13.72 3.47 -4.60
N ASN A 37 -13.01 2.47 -4.05
CA ASN A 37 -11.69 2.67 -3.46
C ASN A 37 -10.67 3.18 -4.49
N MET A 38 -10.56 2.51 -5.65
CA MET A 38 -9.58 2.89 -6.67
C MET A 38 -9.94 4.19 -7.41
N ILE A 39 -11.22 4.47 -7.66
CA ILE A 39 -11.67 5.74 -8.24
C ILE A 39 -11.20 6.90 -7.36
N ARG A 40 -11.36 6.81 -6.03
CA ARG A 40 -10.86 7.82 -5.10
C ARG A 40 -9.35 8.02 -5.22
N CYS A 41 -8.57 6.92 -5.26
CA CYS A 41 -7.12 6.98 -5.46
C CYS A 41 -6.75 7.63 -6.81
N ILE A 42 -7.41 7.25 -7.91
CA ILE A 42 -7.16 7.80 -9.25
C ILE A 42 -7.41 9.31 -9.32
N LEU A 43 -8.45 9.79 -8.63
CA LEU A 43 -8.80 11.22 -8.62
C LEU A 43 -7.83 12.06 -7.77
N ARG A 44 -7.24 11.48 -6.72
CA ARG A 44 -6.37 12.19 -5.78
C ARG A 44 -4.89 12.08 -6.13
N ASP A 45 -4.43 10.88 -6.42
CA ASP A 45 -3.01 10.53 -6.46
C ASP A 45 -2.39 10.74 -7.85
N ASP A 46 -1.06 10.71 -7.93
CA ASP A 46 -0.35 10.74 -9.21
C ASP A 46 -0.66 9.47 -10.03
N PRO A 47 -1.00 9.58 -11.32
CA PRO A 47 -1.33 8.43 -12.16
C PRO A 47 -0.21 7.40 -12.24
N THR A 48 1.06 7.79 -12.11
CA THR A 48 2.21 6.86 -12.14
C THR A 48 2.24 5.93 -10.92
N HIS A 49 1.47 6.22 -9.88
CA HIS A 49 1.38 5.39 -8.67
C HIS A 49 0.14 4.50 -8.65
N ILE A 50 -0.90 4.84 -9.43
CA ILE A 50 -2.20 4.17 -9.39
C ILE A 50 -2.47 3.37 -10.67
N ASN A 51 -2.13 3.90 -11.84
CA ASN A 51 -2.29 3.14 -13.07
C ASN A 51 -1.33 1.96 -13.07
N ILE A 52 -1.85 0.80 -13.43
CA ILE A 52 -1.07 -0.43 -13.53
C ILE A 52 -0.67 -0.67 -14.98
N HIS A 53 0.39 -1.44 -15.19
CA HIS A 53 0.90 -1.73 -16.52
C HIS A 53 1.33 -3.19 -16.59
N ASP A 54 1.37 -3.73 -17.80
CA ASP A 54 1.82 -5.10 -18.05
C ASP A 54 2.41 -5.27 -19.45
N VAL A 55 3.21 -6.31 -19.66
CA VAL A 55 3.80 -6.66 -20.96
C VAL A 55 3.50 -8.09 -21.33
N TRP A 56 2.70 -8.29 -22.37
CA TRP A 56 2.31 -9.62 -22.84
C TRP A 56 3.15 -10.03 -24.05
N PRO A 57 3.79 -11.21 -24.04
CA PRO A 57 4.50 -11.70 -25.21
C PRO A 57 3.51 -12.07 -26.31
N VAL A 58 3.97 -11.97 -27.55
CA VAL A 58 3.28 -12.47 -28.74
C VAL A 58 4.03 -13.70 -29.23
N PRO A 59 3.39 -14.88 -29.38
CA PRO A 59 4.04 -16.06 -29.93
C PRO A 59 4.60 -15.79 -31.35
N PRO A 60 5.81 -16.26 -31.67
CA PRO A 60 6.40 -16.09 -32.99
C PRO A 60 5.46 -16.59 -34.10
N GLY A 61 5.44 -15.89 -35.25
CA GLY A 61 4.56 -16.21 -36.36
C GLY A 61 3.09 -15.74 -36.21
N THR A 62 2.74 -15.06 -35.11
CA THR A 62 1.41 -14.47 -34.96
C THR A 62 1.30 -13.18 -35.77
N GLY A 63 0.38 -13.14 -36.75
CA GLY A 63 0.12 -11.94 -37.55
C GLY A 63 -0.60 -10.82 -36.77
N LEU A 64 -0.50 -9.59 -37.27
CA LEU A 64 -1.17 -8.42 -36.67
C LEU A 64 -2.68 -8.60 -36.54
N GLU A 65 -3.34 -9.21 -37.53
CA GLU A 65 -4.79 -9.43 -37.51
C GLU A 65 -5.20 -10.32 -36.34
N ALA A 66 -4.50 -11.45 -36.13
CA ALA A 66 -4.76 -12.35 -34.99
C ALA A 66 -4.55 -11.67 -33.64
N VAL A 67 -3.52 -10.81 -33.51
CA VAL A 67 -3.29 -9.96 -32.33
C VAL A 67 -4.49 -9.04 -32.08
N ILE A 68 -4.97 -8.34 -33.11
CA ILE A 68 -6.10 -7.41 -32.99
C ILE A 68 -7.40 -8.16 -32.65
N ASP A 69 -7.60 -9.33 -33.24
CA ASP A 69 -8.77 -10.18 -33.00
C ASP A 69 -8.78 -10.73 -31.57
N ALA A 70 -7.64 -11.17 -31.05
CA ALA A 70 -7.51 -11.62 -29.67
C ALA A 70 -7.77 -10.47 -28.67
N LEU A 71 -7.24 -9.27 -28.91
CA LEU A 71 -7.56 -8.09 -28.08
C LEU A 71 -9.06 -7.79 -28.11
N ARG A 72 -9.69 -7.80 -29.30
CA ARG A 72 -11.13 -7.58 -29.44
C ARG A 72 -11.93 -8.63 -28.67
N ALA A 73 -11.54 -9.90 -28.76
CA ALA A 73 -12.19 -11.00 -28.06
C ALA A 73 -12.16 -10.82 -26.54
N LEU A 74 -11.02 -10.40 -25.97
CA LEU A 74 -10.92 -10.09 -24.54
C LEU A 74 -11.86 -8.94 -24.12
N VAL A 75 -11.95 -7.89 -24.93
CA VAL A 75 -12.83 -6.73 -24.65
C VAL A 75 -14.31 -7.12 -24.68
N VAL A 76 -14.74 -7.89 -25.68
CA VAL A 76 -16.13 -8.38 -25.74
C VAL A 76 -16.44 -9.27 -24.54
N ARG A 77 -15.50 -10.17 -24.22
CA ARG A 77 -15.64 -11.17 -23.16
C ARG A 77 -15.78 -10.58 -21.75
N HIS A 78 -15.05 -9.53 -21.42
CA HIS A 78 -14.98 -9.01 -20.05
C HIS A 78 -15.68 -7.65 -19.90
N GLU A 79 -16.79 -7.61 -19.17
CA GLU A 79 -17.56 -6.37 -18.92
C GLU A 79 -16.70 -5.23 -18.36
N GLY A 80 -15.73 -5.54 -17.47
CA GLY A 80 -14.83 -4.54 -16.90
C GLY A 80 -14.07 -3.72 -17.95
N LEU A 81 -13.66 -4.34 -19.07
CA LEU A 81 -12.95 -3.65 -20.15
C LEU A 81 -13.86 -2.74 -20.99
N ARG A 82 -15.18 -2.87 -20.86
CA ARG A 82 -16.20 -2.04 -21.52
C ARG A 82 -16.90 -1.10 -20.55
N THR A 83 -16.35 -0.94 -19.33
CA THR A 83 -16.96 -0.16 -18.25
C THR A 83 -16.40 1.26 -18.19
N THR A 84 -17.28 2.25 -18.10
CA THR A 84 -16.96 3.65 -17.77
C THR A 84 -17.71 4.10 -16.52
N PHE A 85 -17.26 5.21 -15.93
CA PHE A 85 -17.78 5.78 -14.69
C PHE A 85 -18.20 7.23 -14.91
N PRO A 86 -19.49 7.50 -15.18
CA PRO A 86 -19.99 8.85 -15.41
C PRO A 86 -19.66 9.80 -14.26
N ALA A 87 -19.18 10.99 -14.61
CA ALA A 87 -18.89 12.03 -13.63
C ALA A 87 -20.16 12.52 -12.93
N ARG A 88 -20.01 12.94 -11.68
CA ARG A 88 -21.06 13.61 -10.90
C ARG A 88 -20.60 15.02 -10.53
N PRO A 89 -21.53 16.00 -10.41
CA PRO A 89 -21.19 17.34 -9.96
C PRO A 89 -20.58 17.36 -8.55
N ASP A 90 -21.12 16.53 -7.64
CA ASP A 90 -20.87 16.63 -6.20
C ASP A 90 -19.97 15.50 -5.64
N GLY A 91 -18.99 15.02 -6.40
CA GLY A 91 -17.99 14.06 -5.91
C GLY A 91 -17.61 12.93 -6.85
N PRO A 92 -17.00 11.85 -6.34
CA PRO A 92 -16.55 10.74 -7.17
C PRO A 92 -17.74 10.01 -7.82
N PRO A 93 -17.54 9.39 -9.01
CA PRO A 93 -18.53 8.52 -9.62
C PRO A 93 -19.05 7.45 -8.65
N GLN A 94 -20.37 7.24 -8.63
CA GLN A 94 -21.02 6.16 -7.89
C GLN A 94 -21.77 5.18 -8.81
N GLU A 95 -21.78 5.45 -10.11
CA GLU A 95 -22.38 4.60 -11.13
C GLU A 95 -21.28 4.08 -12.06
N GLN A 96 -21.42 2.83 -12.50
CA GLN A 96 -20.66 2.24 -13.59
C GLN A 96 -21.59 1.91 -14.76
N ARG A 97 -21.11 2.07 -16.00
CA ARG A 97 -21.85 1.80 -17.24
C ARG A 97 -21.04 0.88 -18.14
N VAL A 98 -21.64 -0.22 -18.53
CA VAL A 98 -21.06 -1.21 -19.44
C VAL A 98 -21.64 -0.97 -20.84
N ALA A 99 -20.76 -0.74 -21.84
CA ALA A 99 -21.17 -0.51 -23.22
C ALA A 99 -21.31 -1.81 -24.01
N ALA A 100 -22.40 -2.01 -24.76
CA ALA A 100 -22.60 -3.18 -25.62
C ALA A 100 -21.63 -3.23 -26.83
N GLU A 101 -21.22 -2.05 -27.32
CA GLU A 101 -20.35 -1.86 -28.47
C GLU A 101 -19.49 -0.60 -28.30
N GLY A 102 -18.42 -0.50 -29.08
CA GLY A 102 -17.53 0.64 -29.04
C GLY A 102 -16.29 0.46 -29.89
N ALA A 103 -15.27 1.28 -29.63
CA ALA A 103 -13.97 1.16 -30.25
C ALA A 103 -12.85 1.52 -29.28
N PHE A 104 -11.68 0.94 -29.51
CA PHE A 104 -10.43 1.30 -28.84
C PHE A 104 -9.30 1.42 -29.86
N THR A 105 -8.17 2.00 -29.44
CA THR A 105 -7.01 2.18 -30.31
C THR A 105 -5.86 1.27 -29.88
N VAL A 106 -5.14 0.76 -30.87
CA VAL A 106 -3.87 0.06 -30.69
C VAL A 106 -2.80 0.86 -31.43
N THR A 107 -1.80 1.34 -30.69
CA THR A 107 -0.62 1.96 -31.28
C THR A 107 0.35 0.87 -31.67
N VAL A 108 0.77 0.82 -32.94
CA VAL A 108 1.76 -0.13 -33.44
C VAL A 108 3.08 0.61 -33.64
N LEU A 109 4.11 0.18 -32.93
CA LEU A 109 5.48 0.64 -33.06
C LEU A 109 6.28 -0.46 -33.78
N ASP A 110 6.61 -0.23 -35.04
CA ASP A 110 7.40 -1.17 -35.84
C ASP A 110 8.84 -0.70 -35.93
N HIS A 111 9.76 -1.61 -35.63
CA HIS A 111 11.19 -1.34 -35.52
C HIS A 111 11.97 -2.12 -36.58
N GLU A 112 12.96 -1.47 -37.21
CA GLU A 112 13.94 -2.18 -38.04
C GLU A 112 14.87 -3.04 -37.19
N SER A 113 15.26 -2.52 -36.03
CA SER A 113 16.10 -3.22 -35.06
C SER A 113 15.63 -2.95 -33.64
N LEU A 114 15.78 -3.97 -32.79
CA LEU A 114 15.53 -3.91 -31.36
C LEU A 114 16.76 -4.46 -30.62
N PRO A 115 16.93 -4.13 -29.34
CA PRO A 115 17.92 -4.76 -28.48
C PRO A 115 17.81 -6.30 -28.51
N GLY A 116 18.90 -7.00 -28.17
CA GLY A 116 18.92 -8.47 -28.18
C GLY A 116 17.82 -9.11 -27.33
N ASP A 117 17.48 -8.52 -26.19
CA ASP A 117 16.25 -8.77 -25.44
C ASP A 117 15.33 -7.54 -25.54
N PRO A 118 14.16 -7.63 -26.21
CA PRO A 118 13.24 -6.50 -26.33
C PRO A 118 12.33 -6.31 -25.11
N ALA A 119 12.28 -7.25 -24.16
CA ALA A 119 11.36 -7.18 -23.04
C ALA A 119 11.58 -5.94 -22.13
N PRO A 120 12.83 -5.52 -21.81
CA PRO A 120 13.06 -4.27 -21.06
C PRO A 120 12.57 -3.02 -21.80
N TYR A 121 12.63 -3.02 -23.14
CA TYR A 121 12.06 -1.94 -23.95
C TYR A 121 10.54 -1.92 -23.86
N ALA A 122 9.90 -3.08 -24.03
CA ALA A 122 8.44 -3.20 -23.88
C ALA A 122 7.95 -2.77 -22.49
N GLU A 123 8.68 -3.14 -21.44
CA GLU A 123 8.43 -2.72 -20.06
C GLU A 123 8.53 -1.19 -19.91
N SER A 124 9.54 -0.57 -20.52
CA SER A 124 9.68 0.88 -20.52
C SER A 124 8.52 1.58 -21.23
N VAL A 125 8.05 1.02 -22.35
CA VAL A 125 6.88 1.53 -23.10
C VAL A 125 5.60 1.41 -22.25
N ALA A 126 5.34 0.26 -21.64
CA ALA A 126 4.18 0.02 -20.77
C ALA A 126 4.18 0.98 -19.56
N ARG A 127 5.35 1.11 -18.90
CA ARG A 127 5.54 2.04 -17.79
C ARG A 127 5.33 3.49 -18.22
N GLY A 128 5.80 3.89 -19.40
CA GLY A 128 5.55 5.22 -19.96
C GLY A 128 4.07 5.51 -20.19
N ALA A 129 3.34 4.52 -20.71
CA ALA A 129 1.91 4.63 -20.99
C ALA A 129 1.04 4.84 -19.73
N ARG A 130 1.54 4.48 -18.55
CA ARG A 130 0.83 4.65 -17.26
C ARG A 130 0.81 6.09 -16.74
N ALA A 131 1.68 6.98 -17.26
CA ALA A 131 1.86 8.33 -16.71
C ALA A 131 0.68 9.29 -16.96
N GLY A 132 -0.20 9.03 -17.93
CA GLY A 132 -1.38 9.87 -18.17
C GLY A 132 -2.58 9.47 -17.31
N ARG A 133 -3.36 10.43 -16.81
CA ARG A 133 -4.67 10.14 -16.15
C ARG A 133 -5.66 9.52 -17.15
N PHE A 134 -6.45 8.55 -16.71
CA PHE A 134 -7.60 8.05 -17.48
C PHE A 134 -8.84 8.90 -17.16
N ARG A 135 -9.54 9.34 -18.19
CA ARG A 135 -10.86 9.96 -18.04
C ARG A 135 -11.90 8.88 -17.83
N LEU A 136 -12.19 8.60 -16.58
CA LEU A 136 -13.07 7.49 -16.17
C LEU A 136 -14.45 7.51 -16.85
N ASP A 137 -14.93 8.69 -17.26
CA ASP A 137 -16.24 8.88 -17.89
C ASP A 137 -16.30 8.45 -19.36
N ARG A 138 -15.16 8.37 -20.07
CA ARG A 138 -15.15 8.20 -21.54
C ARG A 138 -13.97 7.43 -22.13
N ASP A 139 -12.83 7.37 -21.45
CA ASP A 139 -11.64 6.70 -21.99
C ASP A 139 -11.86 5.18 -21.96
N PHE A 140 -11.35 4.50 -23.00
CA PHE A 140 -11.19 3.06 -22.93
C PHE A 140 -10.17 2.74 -21.82
N PRO A 141 -10.46 1.77 -20.92
CA PRO A 141 -9.67 1.61 -19.70
C PRO A 141 -8.28 0.99 -19.92
N LEU A 142 -7.89 0.68 -21.16
CA LEU A 142 -6.55 0.24 -21.53
C LEU A 142 -5.92 1.19 -22.55
N ARG A 143 -4.60 1.36 -22.46
CA ARG A 143 -3.76 1.91 -23.51
C ARG A 143 -2.90 0.78 -24.04
N VAL A 144 -3.04 0.47 -25.33
CA VAL A 144 -2.44 -0.71 -25.95
C VAL A 144 -1.39 -0.28 -26.96
N THR A 145 -0.14 -0.71 -26.74
CA THR A 145 0.96 -0.52 -27.67
C THR A 145 1.53 -1.86 -28.12
N LEU A 146 1.39 -2.19 -29.40
CA LEU A 146 2.03 -3.34 -30.00
C LEU A 146 3.43 -2.98 -30.48
N ILE A 147 4.43 -3.74 -30.04
CA ILE A 147 5.82 -3.61 -30.45
C ILE A 147 6.10 -4.72 -31.46
N ALA A 148 6.55 -4.32 -32.64
CA ALA A 148 6.87 -5.21 -33.75
C ALA A 148 8.30 -4.98 -34.27
N ARG A 149 8.84 -5.99 -34.95
CA ARG A 149 10.12 -5.91 -35.66
C ARG A 149 9.97 -6.38 -37.09
N GLY A 150 10.18 -5.49 -38.06
CA GLY A 150 9.99 -5.81 -39.48
C GLY A 150 8.58 -6.33 -39.79
N GLY A 151 7.57 -5.79 -39.11
CA GLY A 151 6.18 -6.21 -39.23
C GLY A 151 5.76 -7.43 -38.41
N GLU A 152 6.70 -8.12 -37.74
CA GLU A 152 6.40 -9.24 -36.84
C GLU A 152 6.08 -8.73 -35.41
N PRO A 153 4.85 -8.92 -34.90
CA PRO A 153 4.49 -8.59 -33.52
C PRO A 153 5.31 -9.39 -32.50
N LEU A 154 5.87 -8.72 -31.49
CA LEU A 154 6.68 -9.36 -30.44
C LEU A 154 6.07 -9.22 -29.05
N PHE A 155 5.55 -8.04 -28.72
CA PHE A 155 4.99 -7.74 -27.40
C PHE A 155 3.79 -6.80 -27.49
N VAL A 156 2.85 -6.95 -26.57
CA VAL A 156 1.85 -5.93 -26.25
C VAL A 156 2.24 -5.28 -24.93
N ALA A 157 2.59 -4.00 -24.97
CA ALA A 157 2.81 -3.15 -23.81
C ALA A 157 1.50 -2.43 -23.45
N LEU A 158 1.06 -2.57 -22.20
CA LEU A 158 -0.25 -2.12 -21.74
C LEU A 158 -0.13 -1.21 -20.54
N ALA A 159 -0.96 -0.16 -20.49
CA ALA A 159 -1.31 0.51 -19.24
C ALA A 159 -2.82 0.42 -19.04
N ALA A 160 -3.26 0.22 -17.82
CA ALA A 160 -4.67 0.01 -17.48
C ALA A 160 -5.12 0.92 -16.34
N SER A 161 -6.35 1.40 -16.43
CA SER A 161 -7.03 2.08 -15.34
C SER A 161 -7.31 1.08 -14.22
N HIS A 162 -6.80 1.37 -13.03
CA HIS A 162 -7.02 0.54 -11.86
C HIS A 162 -8.48 0.58 -11.36
N ALA A 163 -9.34 1.40 -11.98
CA ALA A 163 -10.79 1.41 -11.71
C ALA A 163 -11.51 0.18 -12.27
N VAL A 164 -10.99 -0.53 -13.28
CA VAL A 164 -11.68 -1.69 -13.87
C VAL A 164 -10.91 -3.00 -13.74
N THR A 165 -9.63 -2.93 -13.42
CA THR A 165 -8.73 -4.09 -13.35
C THR A 165 -7.72 -3.92 -12.22
N ASP A 166 -7.18 -5.04 -11.77
CA ASP A 166 -6.08 -5.12 -10.81
C ASP A 166 -5.01 -6.12 -11.30
N GLY A 167 -3.93 -6.28 -10.54
CA GLY A 167 -2.84 -7.18 -10.94
C GLY A 167 -3.32 -8.61 -11.21
N SER A 168 -4.23 -9.16 -10.40
CA SER A 168 -4.76 -10.50 -10.61
C SER A 168 -5.56 -10.59 -11.92
N ALA A 169 -6.41 -9.59 -12.19
CA ALA A 169 -7.20 -9.51 -13.42
C ALA A 169 -6.32 -9.39 -14.68
N LEU A 170 -5.22 -8.62 -14.63
CA LEU A 170 -4.23 -8.61 -15.73
C LEU A 170 -3.62 -9.99 -15.99
N GLY A 171 -3.43 -10.79 -14.93
CA GLY A 171 -2.91 -12.15 -15.06
C GLY A 171 -3.88 -13.08 -15.78
N VAL A 172 -5.17 -12.97 -15.45
CA VAL A 172 -6.25 -13.68 -16.16
C VAL A 172 -6.28 -13.27 -17.63
N LEU A 173 -6.26 -11.95 -17.91
CA LEU A 173 -6.26 -11.43 -19.28
C LEU A 173 -5.06 -11.91 -20.10
N ARG A 174 -3.87 -11.96 -19.49
CA ARG A 174 -2.64 -12.48 -20.10
C ARG A 174 -2.74 -13.98 -20.43
N GLU A 175 -3.30 -14.79 -19.54
CA GLU A 175 -3.51 -16.22 -19.79
C GLU A 175 -4.47 -16.44 -20.96
N GLU A 176 -5.59 -15.72 -20.97
CA GLU A 176 -6.59 -15.81 -22.03
C GLU A 176 -6.07 -15.26 -23.36
N TRP A 177 -5.26 -14.21 -23.32
CA TRP A 177 -4.50 -13.68 -24.46
C TRP A 177 -3.67 -14.78 -25.13
N LEU A 178 -2.85 -15.51 -24.35
CA LEU A 178 -2.01 -16.58 -24.88
C LEU A 178 -2.84 -17.75 -25.44
N ALA A 179 -3.94 -18.10 -24.77
CA ALA A 179 -4.84 -19.15 -25.24
C ALA A 179 -5.49 -18.80 -26.59
N LEU A 180 -5.92 -17.54 -26.76
CA LEU A 180 -6.50 -17.04 -28.01
C LEU A 180 -5.48 -17.06 -29.15
N LEU A 181 -4.25 -16.59 -28.89
CA LEU A 181 -3.20 -16.57 -29.92
C LEU A 181 -2.72 -17.97 -30.33
N ALA A 182 -2.85 -18.97 -29.45
CA ALA A 182 -2.58 -20.36 -29.78
C ALA A 182 -3.70 -21.01 -30.64
N GLY A 183 -4.74 -20.26 -31.03
CA GLY A 183 -5.91 -20.78 -31.75
C GLY A 183 -6.87 -21.57 -30.85
N GLY A 184 -6.68 -21.50 -29.53
CA GLY A 184 -7.54 -22.13 -28.54
C GLY A 184 -8.73 -21.26 -28.14
N SER A 185 -9.49 -21.74 -27.16
CA SER A 185 -10.56 -20.97 -26.50
C SER A 185 -10.21 -20.74 -25.03
N PRO A 186 -10.42 -19.51 -24.50
CA PRO A 186 -10.29 -19.25 -23.07
C PRO A 186 -11.16 -20.19 -22.22
N PRO A 187 -10.75 -20.49 -20.96
CA PRO A 187 -11.59 -21.24 -20.02
C PRO A 187 -12.98 -20.60 -19.86
N PRO A 188 -14.06 -21.36 -19.62
CA PRO A 188 -15.42 -20.82 -19.50
C PRO A 188 -15.52 -19.62 -18.53
N LEU A 189 -16.28 -18.60 -18.92
CA LEU A 189 -16.47 -17.40 -18.10
C LEU A 189 -17.56 -17.65 -17.05
N ALA A 190 -17.19 -18.34 -15.97
CA ALA A 190 -18.06 -18.61 -14.82
C ALA A 190 -17.65 -17.72 -13.64
N THR A 191 -17.74 -16.41 -13.82
CA THR A 191 -17.26 -15.40 -12.86
C THR A 191 -18.30 -14.33 -12.61
N LEU A 192 -18.29 -13.71 -11.43
CA LEU A 192 -19.06 -12.49 -11.20
C LEU A 192 -18.52 -11.36 -12.07
N THR A 193 -19.41 -10.71 -12.82
CA THR A 193 -19.07 -9.46 -13.48
C THR A 193 -19.03 -8.31 -12.47
N PRO A 194 -18.51 -7.12 -12.84
CA PRO A 194 -18.52 -5.97 -11.94
C PRO A 194 -19.91 -5.59 -11.41
N LEU A 195 -20.95 -5.69 -12.23
CA LEU A 195 -22.32 -5.38 -11.81
C LEU A 195 -22.92 -6.48 -10.93
N ASP A 196 -22.66 -7.75 -11.25
CA ASP A 196 -23.14 -8.86 -10.41
C ASP A 196 -22.47 -8.84 -9.02
N LEU A 197 -21.21 -8.40 -8.95
CA LEU A 197 -20.54 -8.18 -7.67
C LEU A 197 -21.16 -7.01 -6.90
N ALA A 198 -21.50 -5.92 -7.58
CA ALA A 198 -22.15 -4.78 -6.93
C ALA A 198 -23.49 -5.19 -6.30
N ASP A 199 -24.25 -6.06 -6.99
CA ASP A 199 -25.48 -6.64 -6.45
C ASP A 199 -25.22 -7.54 -5.23
N GLU A 200 -24.16 -8.37 -5.23
CA GLU A 200 -23.76 -9.17 -4.05
C GLU A 200 -23.39 -8.30 -2.84
N GLU A 201 -22.60 -7.26 -3.09
CA GLU A 201 -22.11 -6.34 -2.06
C GLU A 201 -23.26 -5.53 -1.42
N ALA A 202 -24.31 -5.22 -2.20
CA ALA A 202 -25.51 -4.54 -1.72
C ALA A 202 -26.45 -5.43 -0.88
N THR A 203 -26.26 -6.75 -0.89
CA THR A 203 -27.08 -7.65 -0.05
C THR A 203 -26.83 -7.39 1.45
N PRO A 204 -27.77 -7.74 2.35
CA PRO A 204 -27.54 -7.66 3.79
C PRO A 204 -26.30 -8.43 4.27
N ALA A 205 -25.92 -9.51 3.56
CA ALA A 205 -24.70 -10.26 3.88
C ALA A 205 -23.43 -9.51 3.46
N GLY A 206 -23.43 -8.88 2.28
CA GLY A 206 -22.36 -8.01 1.79
C GLY A 206 -22.13 -6.83 2.72
N LEU A 207 -23.19 -6.12 3.10
CA LEU A 207 -23.13 -4.99 4.04
C LEU A 207 -22.57 -5.40 5.41
N ARG A 208 -23.06 -6.50 6.00
CA ARG A 208 -22.52 -7.01 7.28
C ARG A 208 -21.03 -7.37 7.21
N ARG A 209 -20.56 -7.86 6.06
CA ARG A 209 -19.15 -8.17 5.82
C ARG A 209 -18.31 -6.90 5.80
N SER A 210 -18.78 -5.87 5.10
CA SER A 210 -18.16 -4.53 5.08
C SER A 210 -18.05 -3.94 6.48
N GLU A 211 -19.15 -3.92 7.24
CA GLU A 211 -19.16 -3.42 8.62
C GLU A 211 -18.23 -4.20 9.55
N ALA A 212 -18.14 -5.53 9.38
CA ALA A 212 -17.20 -6.34 10.15
C ALA A 212 -15.74 -5.94 9.87
N SER A 213 -15.41 -5.66 8.60
CA SER A 213 -14.09 -5.15 8.23
C SER A 213 -13.81 -3.80 8.87
N LEU A 214 -14.77 -2.87 8.84
CA LEU A 214 -14.63 -1.54 9.47
C LEU A 214 -14.41 -1.65 10.98
N ARG A 215 -15.18 -2.48 11.69
CA ARG A 215 -14.98 -2.73 13.13
C ARG A 215 -13.61 -3.34 13.44
N TYR A 216 -13.13 -4.24 12.57
CA TYR A 216 -11.81 -4.84 12.72
C TYR A 216 -10.69 -3.80 12.55
N TRP A 217 -10.79 -2.93 11.54
CA TRP A 217 -9.87 -1.81 11.33
C TRP A 217 -9.89 -0.84 12.51
N GLU A 218 -11.07 -0.40 12.93
CA GLU A 218 -11.25 0.51 14.07
C GLU A 218 -10.59 -0.04 15.34
N ARG A 219 -10.78 -1.34 15.63
CA ARG A 219 -10.13 -1.98 16.79
C ARG A 219 -8.61 -1.84 16.73
N ILE A 220 -7.98 -2.12 15.59
CA ILE A 220 -6.52 -1.97 15.43
C ILE A 220 -6.11 -0.51 15.56
N MET A 221 -6.87 0.42 14.95
CA MET A 221 -6.57 1.84 15.03
C MET A 221 -6.74 2.42 16.43
N ARG A 222 -7.58 1.83 17.28
CA ARG A 222 -7.71 2.26 18.69
C ARG A 222 -6.61 1.72 19.57
N THR A 223 -6.09 0.51 19.30
CA THR A 223 -5.17 -0.18 20.23
C THR A 223 -3.74 -0.28 19.74
N GLY A 224 -3.49 -0.25 18.43
CA GLY A 224 -2.15 -0.41 17.84
C GLY A 224 -1.39 0.93 17.71
N PRO A 225 -0.09 0.89 17.37
CA PRO A 225 0.64 2.09 16.96
C PRO A 225 -0.05 2.78 15.77
N GLN A 226 -0.04 4.12 15.74
CA GLN A 226 -0.61 4.91 14.63
C GLN A 226 0.42 5.28 13.57
N ALA A 227 1.68 5.29 13.96
CA ALA A 227 2.83 5.38 13.09
C ALA A 227 3.82 4.28 13.49
N MET A 228 4.31 3.54 12.50
CA MET A 228 5.40 2.59 12.71
C MET A 228 6.71 3.35 12.83
N PHE A 229 6.92 4.38 12.01
CA PHE A 229 8.15 5.17 11.99
C PHE A 229 7.96 6.53 12.68
N ALA A 230 7.86 6.49 14.00
CA ALA A 230 7.88 7.66 14.87
C ALA A 230 9.29 7.81 15.48
N GLU A 231 10.18 8.49 14.76
CA GLU A 231 11.58 8.71 15.13
C GLU A 231 12.08 10.11 14.73
N PRO A 232 13.20 10.61 15.30
CA PRO A 232 13.75 11.91 14.93
C PRO A 232 14.02 12.03 13.42
N GLY A 233 13.62 13.16 12.82
CA GLY A 233 13.79 13.41 11.38
C GLY A 233 12.68 12.84 10.49
N ALA A 234 11.78 11.99 11.04
CA ALA A 234 10.62 11.52 10.31
C ALA A 234 9.63 12.67 10.06
N ALA A 235 9.43 13.05 8.79
CA ALA A 235 8.50 14.11 8.40
C ALA A 235 7.84 13.79 7.06
N GLY A 236 6.54 14.07 6.96
CA GLY A 236 5.77 13.80 5.75
C GLY A 236 5.67 12.32 5.40
N THR A 237 5.04 12.04 4.25
CA THR A 237 5.04 10.72 3.61
C THR A 237 5.36 10.81 2.13
N ASP A 238 4.96 11.88 1.42
CA ASP A 238 5.15 12.06 -0.03
C ASP A 238 6.60 12.40 -0.43
N VAL A 239 7.53 11.50 -0.06
CA VAL A 239 8.96 11.66 -0.26
C VAL A 239 9.40 10.82 -1.47
N ARG A 240 10.33 11.37 -2.25
CA ARG A 240 11.02 10.63 -3.33
C ARG A 240 11.84 9.50 -2.70
N THR A 241 11.37 8.28 -2.93
CA THR A 241 11.82 7.08 -2.24
C THR A 241 12.59 6.19 -3.21
N PRO A 242 13.86 5.85 -2.94
CA PRO A 242 14.64 4.98 -3.82
C PRO A 242 14.19 3.52 -3.72
N GLN A 243 14.20 2.81 -4.85
CA GLN A 243 13.95 1.37 -4.87
C GLN A 243 15.25 0.60 -4.59
N LEU A 244 15.15 -0.41 -3.72
CA LEU A 244 16.16 -1.44 -3.57
C LEU A 244 15.54 -2.82 -3.81
N THR A 245 16.16 -3.63 -4.67
CA THR A 245 15.70 -4.97 -5.01
C THR A 245 16.68 -6.00 -4.49
N LEU A 246 16.16 -6.94 -3.69
CA LEU A 246 16.86 -8.13 -3.21
C LEU A 246 16.58 -9.30 -4.14
N ARG A 247 17.64 -10.02 -4.53
CA ARG A 247 17.60 -11.34 -5.15
C ARG A 247 18.49 -12.28 -4.35
N SER A 248 17.95 -13.39 -3.85
CA SER A 248 18.74 -14.31 -3.02
C SER A 248 18.30 -15.76 -3.14
N ARG A 249 19.20 -16.61 -3.63
CA ARG A 249 19.02 -18.07 -3.64
C ARG A 249 19.02 -18.61 -2.22
N ARG A 250 19.99 -18.20 -1.42
CA ARG A 250 20.11 -18.64 -0.02
C ARG A 250 18.93 -18.20 0.83
N GLY A 251 18.35 -17.04 0.55
CA GLY A 251 17.10 -16.58 1.17
C GLY A 251 15.89 -17.43 0.82
N ALA A 252 15.75 -17.86 -0.44
CA ALA A 252 14.69 -18.80 -0.85
C ALA A 252 14.83 -20.16 -0.16
N GLU A 253 16.05 -20.71 -0.15
CA GLU A 253 16.33 -21.99 0.50
C GLU A 253 16.10 -21.93 2.01
N ALA A 254 16.51 -20.84 2.66
CA ALA A 254 16.26 -20.62 4.07
C ALA A 254 14.75 -20.51 4.35
N LEU A 255 14.02 -19.74 3.53
CA LEU A 255 12.57 -19.62 3.62
C LEU A 255 11.86 -20.99 3.52
N ALA A 256 12.26 -21.81 2.55
CA ALA A 256 11.75 -23.17 2.38
C ALA A 256 12.06 -24.05 3.59
N ARG A 257 13.30 -24.02 4.11
CA ARG A 257 13.68 -24.80 5.30
C ARG A 257 12.90 -24.38 6.55
N VAL A 258 12.65 -23.09 6.76
CA VAL A 258 11.79 -22.63 7.87
C VAL A 258 10.37 -23.17 7.71
N ALA A 259 9.81 -23.07 6.49
CA ALA A 259 8.48 -23.58 6.19
C ALA A 259 8.39 -25.10 6.46
N ASP A 260 9.38 -25.88 6.02
CA ASP A 260 9.45 -27.32 6.25
C ASP A 260 9.58 -27.67 7.74
N ARG A 261 10.46 -26.96 8.47
CA ARG A 261 10.71 -27.18 9.90
C ARG A 261 9.48 -26.88 10.76
N THR A 262 8.73 -25.83 10.40
CA THR A 262 7.63 -25.29 11.22
C THR A 262 6.24 -25.72 10.73
N GLY A 263 6.13 -26.27 9.52
CA GLY A 263 4.87 -26.55 8.85
C GLY A 263 4.09 -25.30 8.39
N ALA A 264 4.72 -24.12 8.42
CA ALA A 264 4.09 -22.86 8.03
C ALA A 264 4.16 -22.61 6.53
N VAL A 265 3.26 -21.78 6.00
CA VAL A 265 3.30 -21.36 4.59
C VAL A 265 4.45 -20.36 4.36
N PRO A 266 5.28 -20.50 3.29
CA PRO A 266 6.41 -19.60 3.02
C PRO A 266 6.06 -18.11 3.05
N SER A 267 4.94 -17.70 2.46
CA SER A 267 4.50 -16.29 2.49
C SER A 267 4.25 -15.78 3.92
N THR A 268 3.76 -16.64 4.82
CA THR A 268 3.55 -16.30 6.24
C THR A 268 4.87 -16.22 6.99
N VAL A 269 5.83 -17.10 6.69
CA VAL A 269 7.18 -17.02 7.25
C VAL A 269 7.84 -15.70 6.87
N LEU A 270 7.81 -15.35 5.58
CA LEU A 270 8.43 -14.14 5.07
C LEU A 270 7.77 -12.87 5.66
N LEU A 271 6.44 -12.82 5.69
CA LEU A 271 5.70 -11.73 6.34
C LEU A 271 6.05 -11.61 7.82
N THR A 272 6.17 -12.74 8.53
CA THR A 272 6.55 -12.75 9.95
C THR A 272 7.95 -12.20 10.15
N ALA A 273 8.93 -12.65 9.36
CA ALA A 273 10.31 -12.17 9.42
C ALA A 273 10.38 -10.67 9.14
N TRP A 274 9.65 -10.20 8.12
CA TRP A 274 9.58 -8.79 7.78
C TRP A 274 8.95 -7.94 8.90
N CYS A 275 7.79 -8.34 9.42
CA CYS A 275 7.13 -7.66 10.55
C CYS A 275 7.99 -7.64 11.81
N THR A 276 8.72 -8.72 12.09
CA THR A 276 9.64 -8.84 13.22
C THR A 276 10.75 -7.78 13.11
N LEU A 277 11.38 -7.67 11.94
CA LEU A 277 12.45 -6.69 11.73
C LEU A 277 11.96 -5.25 11.74
N ILE A 278 10.77 -4.98 11.19
CA ILE A 278 10.19 -3.62 11.23
C ILE A 278 9.88 -3.22 12.67
N ALA A 279 9.22 -4.08 13.45
CA ALA A 279 8.94 -3.79 14.85
C ALA A 279 10.22 -3.60 15.66
N HIS A 280 11.23 -4.45 15.44
CA HIS A 280 12.55 -4.32 16.07
C HIS A 280 13.24 -3.00 15.73
N ARG A 281 13.35 -2.66 14.44
CA ARG A 281 13.94 -1.42 13.94
C ARG A 281 13.22 -0.18 14.46
N THR A 282 11.89 -0.23 14.55
CA THR A 282 11.07 0.88 15.05
C THR A 282 10.97 0.91 16.57
N GLY A 283 11.40 -0.14 17.26
CA GLY A 283 11.23 -0.31 18.69
C GLY A 283 9.76 -0.35 19.10
N GLN A 284 8.88 -0.88 18.25
CA GLN A 284 7.45 -1.05 18.53
C GLN A 284 7.17 -2.44 19.09
N ASP A 285 6.18 -2.55 19.98
CA ASP A 285 5.75 -3.85 20.55
C ASP A 285 4.79 -4.61 19.64
N ALA A 286 4.29 -3.94 18.59
CA ALA A 286 3.47 -4.55 17.57
C ALA A 286 3.82 -3.98 16.20
N CYS A 287 3.76 -4.81 15.16
CA CYS A 287 3.84 -4.37 13.78
C CYS A 287 2.43 -4.19 13.21
N VAL A 288 2.05 -2.96 12.87
CA VAL A 288 0.84 -2.66 12.10
C VAL A 288 1.23 -2.46 10.64
N VAL A 289 0.71 -3.31 9.77
CA VAL A 289 1.06 -3.35 8.34
C VAL A 289 -0.17 -3.43 7.46
N ALA A 290 -0.20 -2.62 6.40
CA ALA A 290 -1.16 -2.78 5.33
C ALA A 290 -0.71 -3.93 4.41
N VAL A 291 -1.57 -4.92 4.23
CA VAL A 291 -1.33 -6.06 3.34
C VAL A 291 -2.41 -6.03 2.25
N PRO A 292 -2.12 -5.48 1.06
CA PRO A 292 -3.04 -5.50 -0.06
C PRO A 292 -3.50 -6.93 -0.35
N THR A 293 -4.80 -7.10 -0.50
CA THR A 293 -5.44 -8.41 -0.57
C THR A 293 -6.30 -8.48 -1.82
N SER A 294 -6.05 -9.46 -2.69
CA SER A 294 -6.74 -9.60 -3.98
C SER A 294 -8.24 -9.87 -3.88
N ASN A 295 -8.71 -10.26 -2.68
CA ASN A 295 -10.10 -10.57 -2.37
C ASN A 295 -10.69 -11.72 -3.21
N ARG A 296 -9.88 -12.58 -3.82
CA ARG A 296 -10.34 -13.72 -4.66
C ARG A 296 -10.44 -15.03 -3.89
N PHE A 297 -11.20 -15.03 -2.80
CA PHE A 297 -11.32 -16.18 -1.89
C PHE A 297 -12.37 -17.22 -2.32
N VAL A 298 -13.25 -16.87 -3.26
CA VAL A 298 -14.31 -17.75 -3.76
C VAL A 298 -14.10 -17.99 -5.26
N SER A 299 -14.49 -19.17 -5.74
CA SER A 299 -14.26 -19.62 -7.12
C SER A 299 -14.81 -18.64 -8.17
N LEU A 300 -15.99 -18.07 -7.93
CA LEU A 300 -16.63 -17.10 -8.83
C LEU A 300 -15.85 -15.79 -9.02
N LEU A 301 -14.88 -15.50 -8.14
CA LEU A 301 -14.03 -14.31 -8.26
C LEU A 301 -12.60 -14.63 -8.69
N ALA A 302 -12.21 -15.91 -8.67
CA ALA A 302 -10.84 -16.35 -8.98
C ALA A 302 -10.35 -15.83 -10.33
N ARG A 303 -11.24 -15.81 -11.34
CA ARG A 303 -10.94 -15.33 -12.69
C ARG A 303 -11.67 -14.04 -13.08
N SER A 304 -12.28 -13.35 -12.11
CA SER A 304 -13.03 -12.11 -12.40
C SER A 304 -12.08 -10.98 -12.82
N VAL A 305 -12.37 -10.39 -13.97
CA VAL A 305 -11.72 -9.16 -14.47
C VAL A 305 -12.47 -7.96 -13.89
N ASN A 306 -12.07 -7.60 -12.68
CA ASN A 306 -12.59 -6.48 -11.92
C ASN A 306 -11.49 -5.96 -10.96
N THR A 307 -11.69 -4.78 -10.41
CA THR A 307 -10.90 -4.24 -9.30
C THR A 307 -11.43 -4.76 -7.98
N LEU A 308 -10.71 -5.71 -7.39
CA LEU A 308 -11.10 -6.31 -6.10
C LEU A 308 -10.08 -6.03 -4.99
N SER A 309 -8.86 -5.66 -5.35
CA SER A 309 -7.78 -5.44 -4.39
C SER A 309 -8.10 -4.28 -3.43
N GLN A 310 -8.06 -4.57 -2.13
CA GLN A 310 -8.14 -3.58 -1.07
C GLN A 310 -7.15 -3.95 0.04
N ASP A 311 -6.77 -2.96 0.85
CA ASP A 311 -5.88 -3.23 1.98
C ASP A 311 -6.58 -4.09 3.03
N SER A 312 -5.83 -5.02 3.61
CA SER A 312 -6.10 -5.51 4.96
C SER A 312 -5.16 -4.82 5.94
N LEU A 313 -5.61 -4.60 7.18
CA LEU A 313 -4.74 -4.13 8.24
C LEU A 313 -4.35 -5.29 9.15
N LEU A 314 -3.08 -5.66 9.17
CA LEU A 314 -2.56 -6.70 10.04
C LEU A 314 -1.86 -6.05 11.22
N CYS A 315 -2.17 -6.50 12.43
CA CYS A 315 -1.47 -6.11 13.66
C CYS A 315 -0.89 -7.35 14.31
N LEU A 316 0.44 -7.43 14.39
CA LEU A 316 1.17 -8.55 14.97
C LEU A 316 1.88 -8.11 16.25
N ASP A 317 1.46 -8.66 17.39
CA ASP A 317 2.12 -8.43 18.69
C ASP A 317 3.45 -9.19 18.74
N VAL A 318 4.56 -8.45 18.70
CA VAL A 318 5.92 -9.00 18.64
C VAL A 318 6.53 -9.24 20.01
N ARG A 319 5.79 -9.05 21.11
CA ARG A 319 6.22 -9.41 22.47
C ARG A 319 6.12 -10.92 22.70
N GLN A 320 6.79 -11.68 21.84
CA GLN A 320 6.91 -13.13 21.90
C GLN A 320 8.35 -13.50 22.27
N PRO A 321 8.57 -14.64 22.92
CA PRO A 321 9.92 -15.04 23.33
C PRO A 321 10.82 -15.38 22.13
N SER A 322 10.25 -15.87 21.03
CA SER A 322 10.98 -16.39 19.88
C SER A 322 10.23 -16.24 18.55
N PHE A 323 10.95 -16.45 17.45
CA PHE A 323 10.43 -16.36 16.10
C PHE A 323 9.33 -17.39 15.83
N ASP A 324 9.50 -18.64 16.24
CA ASP A 324 8.47 -19.68 16.03
C ASP A 324 7.21 -19.40 16.84
N ALA A 325 7.35 -18.84 18.06
CA ALA A 325 6.21 -18.40 18.85
C ALA A 325 5.42 -17.29 18.17
N LEU A 326 6.11 -16.35 17.54
CA LEU A 326 5.49 -15.29 16.74
C LEU A 326 4.84 -15.83 15.47
N LEU A 327 5.52 -16.73 14.74
CA LEU A 327 5.04 -17.34 13.49
C LEU A 327 3.71 -18.09 13.69
N ARG A 328 3.56 -18.83 14.81
CA ARG A 328 2.30 -19.50 15.16
C ARG A 328 1.12 -18.53 15.29
N ARG A 329 1.37 -17.29 15.71
CA ARG A 329 0.35 -16.24 15.84
C ARG A 329 0.12 -15.50 14.51
N ALA A 330 1.18 -15.35 13.71
CA ALA A 330 1.14 -14.63 12.45
C ALA A 330 0.15 -15.22 11.45
N TRP A 331 0.03 -16.55 11.37
CA TRP A 331 -0.98 -17.20 10.51
C TRP A 331 -2.41 -16.75 10.83
N GLY A 332 -2.80 -16.82 12.11
CA GLY A 332 -4.12 -16.38 12.57
C GLY A 332 -4.36 -14.88 12.37
N ALA A 333 -3.33 -14.05 12.58
CA ALA A 333 -3.38 -12.61 12.31
C ALA A 333 -3.55 -12.31 10.81
N ALA A 334 -2.84 -13.03 9.93
CA ALA A 334 -2.94 -12.89 8.47
C ALA A 334 -4.33 -13.29 7.98
N LEU A 335 -4.85 -14.45 8.37
CA LEU A 335 -6.21 -14.87 8.00
C LEU A 335 -7.29 -13.90 8.50
N SER A 336 -7.12 -13.37 9.72
CA SER A 336 -8.02 -12.35 10.26
C SER A 336 -7.96 -11.07 9.43
N ALA A 337 -6.77 -10.60 9.05
CA ALA A 337 -6.62 -9.43 8.19
C ALA A 337 -7.28 -9.66 6.82
N TYR A 338 -6.98 -10.78 6.15
CA TYR A 338 -7.51 -11.12 4.82
C TYR A 338 -9.04 -11.26 4.80
N ARG A 339 -9.65 -11.75 5.89
CA ARG A 339 -11.12 -11.81 5.99
C ARG A 339 -11.76 -10.41 6.06
N HIS A 340 -11.02 -9.40 6.51
CA HIS A 340 -11.49 -8.04 6.78
C HIS A 340 -10.93 -7.00 5.79
N SER A 341 -10.68 -7.42 4.55
CA SER A 341 -10.19 -6.58 3.44
C SER A 341 -11.26 -6.20 2.43
N ARG A 342 -12.56 -6.30 2.79
CA ARG A 342 -13.66 -5.80 1.95
C ARG A 342 -14.50 -4.84 2.76
N PHE A 343 -14.57 -3.59 2.32
CA PHE A 343 -15.27 -2.53 3.01
C PHE A 343 -15.64 -1.42 2.04
N ASP A 344 -16.66 -0.66 2.42
CA ASP A 344 -16.95 0.63 1.80
C ASP A 344 -15.79 1.59 2.07
N ALA A 345 -15.21 2.14 1.00
CA ALA A 345 -14.03 2.98 1.10
C ALA A 345 -14.33 4.32 1.78
N LEU A 346 -15.50 4.92 1.55
CA LEU A 346 -15.86 6.21 2.15
C LEU A 346 -16.02 6.06 3.66
N ALA A 347 -16.75 5.03 4.09
CA ALA A 347 -16.94 4.70 5.50
C ALA A 347 -15.60 4.37 6.19
N LEU A 348 -14.64 3.74 5.49
CA LEU A 348 -13.30 3.53 6.04
C LEU A 348 -12.60 4.86 6.34
N TRP A 349 -12.62 5.81 5.39
CA TRP A 349 -11.93 7.10 5.57
C TRP A 349 -12.60 7.98 6.62
N GLU A 350 -13.94 7.97 6.68
CA GLU A 350 -14.69 8.62 7.77
C GLU A 350 -14.31 8.02 9.13
N MET A 351 -14.22 6.70 9.22
CA MET A 351 -13.78 6.00 10.44
C MET A 351 -12.33 6.37 10.81
N ILE A 352 -11.40 6.36 9.85
CA ILE A 352 -10.00 6.77 10.05
C ILE A 352 -9.93 8.20 10.61
N GLY A 353 -10.65 9.15 10.00
CA GLY A 353 -10.67 10.55 10.44
C GLY A 353 -11.26 10.71 11.83
N ARG A 354 -12.39 10.04 12.10
CA ARG A 354 -13.05 10.06 13.41
C ARG A 354 -12.16 9.46 14.51
N VAL A 355 -11.63 8.26 14.31
CA VAL A 355 -10.75 7.59 15.29
C VAL A 355 -9.45 8.36 15.47
N GLY A 356 -8.88 8.91 14.39
CA GLY A 356 -7.71 9.77 14.45
C GLY A 356 -7.93 10.99 15.34
N PHE A 357 -9.04 11.72 15.13
CA PHE A 357 -9.44 12.86 15.95
C PHE A 357 -9.66 12.47 17.42
N GLU A 358 -10.48 11.46 17.69
CA GLU A 358 -10.76 10.99 19.05
C GLU A 358 -9.47 10.57 19.79
N ARG A 359 -8.54 9.91 19.09
CA ARG A 359 -7.28 9.45 19.69
C ARG A 359 -6.22 10.55 19.78
N GLY A 360 -6.36 11.63 19.02
CA GLY A 360 -5.33 12.67 18.94
C GLY A 360 -4.16 12.28 18.03
N SER A 361 -4.40 11.54 16.96
CA SER A 361 -3.35 10.94 16.13
C SER A 361 -3.69 10.96 14.65
N ASN A 362 -2.67 10.86 13.79
CA ASN A 362 -2.85 10.66 12.36
C ASN A 362 -2.36 9.25 11.97
N PHE A 363 -3.27 8.38 11.53
CA PHE A 363 -2.91 7.06 11.03
C PHE A 363 -2.14 7.17 9.71
N ALA A 364 -0.86 6.81 9.74
CA ALA A 364 0.07 7.16 8.66
C ALA A 364 0.18 6.10 7.54
N ARG A 365 -0.45 4.91 7.70
CA ARG A 365 -0.30 3.77 6.77
C ARG A 365 1.17 3.56 6.34
N ASP A 366 2.07 3.62 7.32
CA ASP A 366 3.53 3.74 7.12
C ASP A 366 4.20 2.58 6.39
N VAL A 367 3.55 1.43 6.42
CA VAL A 367 4.17 0.14 6.17
C VAL A 367 3.20 -0.69 5.33
N VAL A 368 3.66 -1.08 4.14
CA VAL A 368 2.91 -1.88 3.18
C VAL A 368 3.73 -3.09 2.78
N PHE A 369 3.16 -4.28 2.90
CA PHE A 369 3.77 -5.53 2.47
C PHE A 369 2.85 -6.22 1.46
N ASN A 370 3.23 -6.20 0.19
CA ASN A 370 2.42 -6.72 -0.91
C ASN A 370 3.09 -7.94 -1.54
N ASP A 371 2.59 -9.13 -1.22
CA ASP A 371 3.06 -10.36 -1.84
C ASP A 371 2.29 -10.62 -3.15
N VAL A 372 2.97 -10.40 -4.27
CA VAL A 372 2.44 -10.64 -5.61
C VAL A 372 3.07 -11.87 -6.27
N SER A 373 3.85 -12.65 -5.53
CA SER A 373 4.66 -13.77 -6.08
C SER A 373 3.84 -14.92 -6.66
N ARG A 374 2.55 -14.98 -6.32
CA ARG A 374 1.59 -15.97 -6.83
C ARG A 374 0.57 -15.37 -7.78
N LEU A 375 0.68 -14.09 -8.15
CA LEU A 375 -0.21 -13.50 -9.14
C LEU A 375 0.10 -14.10 -10.53
N PRO A 376 -0.92 -14.40 -11.35
CA PRO A 376 -0.68 -14.94 -12.69
C PRO A 376 0.05 -13.95 -13.64
N SER A 377 0.04 -12.65 -13.31
CA SER A 377 0.72 -11.56 -14.02
C SER A 377 2.05 -11.13 -13.41
N ALA A 378 2.51 -11.76 -12.32
CA ALA A 378 3.72 -11.33 -11.62
C ALA A 378 4.83 -11.13 -12.66
N PRO A 379 5.46 -9.94 -12.76
CA PRO A 379 6.39 -9.64 -13.83
C PRO A 379 7.45 -10.73 -13.85
N THR A 380 7.38 -11.56 -14.89
CA THR A 380 8.46 -12.47 -15.25
C THR A 380 9.68 -11.58 -15.34
N ALA A 381 10.68 -11.87 -14.50
CA ALA A 381 11.98 -11.25 -14.67
C ALA A 381 12.36 -11.38 -16.16
N PRO A 382 13.08 -10.40 -16.75
CA PRO A 382 13.71 -10.62 -18.05
C PRO A 382 14.36 -11.98 -17.96
N ALA A 383 14.01 -12.86 -18.89
CA ALA A 383 14.28 -14.29 -18.81
C ALA A 383 15.65 -14.48 -18.18
N ALA A 384 15.68 -14.95 -16.92
CA ALA A 384 16.93 -15.36 -16.32
C ALA A 384 17.57 -16.25 -17.37
N THR A 385 18.78 -15.92 -17.80
CA THR A 385 19.54 -16.70 -18.77
C THR A 385 19.32 -18.15 -18.41
N ALA A 386 18.56 -18.86 -19.25
CA ALA A 386 18.11 -20.20 -18.95
C ALA A 386 19.36 -21.04 -18.64
N GLY A 387 19.59 -21.33 -17.36
CA GLY A 387 20.80 -22.00 -16.88
C GLY A 387 21.58 -21.37 -15.71
N SER A 388 21.30 -20.14 -15.24
CA SER A 388 21.95 -19.60 -14.03
C SER A 388 21.03 -19.65 -12.81
N PRO A 389 21.44 -20.25 -11.67
CA PRO A 389 20.61 -20.44 -10.46
C PRO A 389 20.28 -19.12 -9.70
N GLY A 390 20.67 -17.97 -10.23
CA GLY A 390 20.56 -16.67 -9.57
C GLY A 390 21.69 -16.42 -8.55
N PRO A 391 21.78 -15.20 -8.00
CA PRO A 391 22.82 -14.84 -7.04
C PRO A 391 22.54 -15.40 -5.64
N GLU A 392 23.59 -15.63 -4.84
CA GLU A 392 23.47 -15.98 -3.42
C GLU A 392 22.69 -14.91 -2.64
N LEU A 393 23.13 -13.66 -2.80
CA LEU A 393 22.49 -12.45 -2.31
C LEU A 393 22.99 -11.30 -3.17
N GLU A 394 22.07 -10.58 -3.78
CA GLU A 394 22.34 -9.41 -4.60
C GLU A 394 21.32 -8.32 -4.27
N LEU A 395 21.83 -7.09 -4.15
CA LEU A 395 21.04 -5.89 -3.94
C LEU A 395 21.27 -4.95 -5.12
N THR A 396 20.21 -4.60 -5.83
CA THR A 396 20.26 -3.69 -6.98
C THR A 396 19.34 -2.50 -6.76
N ARG A 397 19.76 -1.33 -7.26
CA ARG A 397 18.95 -0.11 -7.21
C ARG A 397 18.02 -0.06 -8.42
N GLY A 398 16.82 0.46 -8.21
CA GLY A 398 15.86 0.67 -9.27
C GLY A 398 15.29 2.09 -9.26
N PRO A 399 14.20 2.36 -10.00
CA PRO A 399 13.66 3.69 -10.13
C PRO A 399 13.06 4.21 -8.83
N ASP A 400 13.38 5.45 -8.50
CA ASP A 400 12.77 6.19 -7.40
C ASP A 400 11.28 6.45 -7.65
N GLN A 401 10.49 6.51 -6.58
CA GLN A 401 9.05 6.78 -6.62
C GLN A 401 8.64 7.71 -5.48
N VAL A 402 7.72 8.64 -5.70
CA VAL A 402 7.11 9.39 -4.59
C VAL A 402 6.01 8.51 -4.00
N LEU A 403 5.98 8.26 -2.70
CA LEU A 403 5.04 7.29 -2.13
C LEU A 403 4.27 7.88 -0.96
N PRO A 404 2.97 7.60 -0.80
CA PRO A 404 2.21 8.03 0.37
C PRO A 404 2.39 7.05 1.55
N THR A 405 3.60 6.51 1.72
CA THR A 405 3.98 5.53 2.74
C THR A 405 5.50 5.58 2.93
N ARG A 406 6.00 5.08 4.07
CA ARG A 406 7.43 5.12 4.41
C ARG A 406 8.19 3.86 4.06
N ALA A 407 7.52 2.72 4.02
CA ALA A 407 8.08 1.46 3.57
C ALA A 407 7.03 0.70 2.74
N LEU A 408 7.33 0.49 1.47
CA LEU A 408 6.53 -0.29 0.54
C LEU A 408 7.35 -1.47 0.03
N THR A 409 6.92 -2.68 0.36
CA THR A 409 7.59 -3.91 -0.07
C THR A 409 6.69 -4.66 -1.05
N PHE A 410 7.27 -5.09 -2.18
CA PHE A 410 6.67 -6.03 -3.12
C PHE A 410 7.48 -7.31 -3.13
N VAL A 411 6.82 -8.46 -2.93
CA VAL A 411 7.43 -9.78 -3.12
C VAL A 411 7.01 -10.31 -4.48
N TYR A 412 7.98 -10.59 -5.34
CA TYR A 412 7.74 -11.06 -6.71
C TYR A 412 7.99 -12.56 -6.88
N GLU A 413 8.83 -13.14 -6.04
CA GLU A 413 9.24 -14.54 -6.14
C GLU A 413 9.71 -15.01 -4.77
N THR A 414 9.38 -16.26 -4.42
CA THR A 414 9.81 -16.89 -3.17
C THR A 414 10.59 -18.20 -3.41
N ASP A 415 10.51 -18.76 -4.62
CA ASP A 415 11.13 -20.01 -5.04
C ASP A 415 11.27 -20.03 -6.58
N PRO A 416 12.41 -20.49 -7.16
CA PRO A 416 13.66 -20.92 -6.50
C PRO A 416 14.53 -19.75 -6.01
N LEU A 417 14.10 -18.51 -6.26
CA LEU A 417 14.83 -17.30 -5.91
C LEU A 417 13.93 -16.37 -5.09
N LEU A 418 14.42 -15.87 -3.96
CA LEU A 418 13.71 -14.85 -3.20
C LEU A 418 13.95 -13.51 -3.89
N ARG A 419 12.91 -12.95 -4.50
CA ARG A 419 12.95 -11.66 -5.18
C ARG A 419 11.90 -10.73 -4.59
N LEU A 420 12.36 -9.64 -3.98
CA LEU A 420 11.51 -8.59 -3.46
C LEU A 420 12.14 -7.22 -3.70
N SER A 421 11.31 -6.19 -3.82
CA SER A 421 11.75 -4.81 -3.86
C SER A 421 11.14 -4.04 -2.70
N MET A 422 11.93 -3.15 -2.12
CA MET A 422 11.53 -2.23 -1.07
C MET A 422 11.79 -0.80 -1.52
N TRP A 423 10.79 0.05 -1.39
CA TRP A 423 10.93 1.49 -1.42
C TRP A 423 10.82 1.96 0.02
N ALA A 424 11.88 2.58 0.54
CA ALA A 424 11.94 3.01 1.93
C ALA A 424 12.42 4.47 2.03
N ASP A 425 11.70 5.27 2.84
CA ASP A 425 11.97 6.69 3.05
C ASP A 425 13.46 6.91 3.38
N PRO A 426 14.22 7.68 2.57
CA PRO A 426 15.65 7.84 2.75
C PRO A 426 16.03 8.54 4.05
N ALA A 427 15.12 9.29 4.69
CA ALA A 427 15.36 9.87 6.01
C ALA A 427 15.40 8.82 7.11
N LEU A 428 14.71 7.69 6.92
CA LEU A 428 14.57 6.60 7.89
C LEU A 428 15.46 5.40 7.55
N PHE A 429 15.68 5.20 6.26
CA PHE A 429 16.51 4.18 5.65
C PHE A 429 17.53 4.84 4.70
N PRO A 430 18.58 5.51 5.24
CA PRO A 430 19.73 5.87 4.42
C PRO A 430 20.27 4.60 3.72
N GLY A 431 20.90 4.76 2.55
CA GLY A 431 21.13 3.65 1.62
C GLY A 431 21.80 2.42 2.24
N ASP A 432 22.80 2.62 3.08
CA ASP A 432 23.48 1.56 3.85
C ASP A 432 22.54 0.82 4.81
N ARG A 433 21.63 1.53 5.49
CA ARG A 433 20.62 0.94 6.38
C ARG A 433 19.53 0.19 5.62
N ALA A 434 19.12 0.65 4.43
CA ALA A 434 18.17 -0.08 3.59
C ALA A 434 18.75 -1.43 3.14
N GLU A 435 20.02 -1.41 2.69
CA GLU A 435 20.77 -2.61 2.30
C GLU A 435 21.00 -3.56 3.48
N ALA A 436 21.39 -3.02 4.64
CA ALA A 436 21.55 -3.80 5.87
C ALA A 436 20.23 -4.42 6.34
N PHE A 437 19.10 -3.71 6.20
CA PHE A 437 17.78 -4.23 6.57
C PHE A 437 17.37 -5.45 5.73
N LEU A 438 17.52 -5.37 4.40
CA LEU A 438 17.20 -6.51 3.50
C LEU A 438 18.18 -7.67 3.66
N THR A 439 19.46 -7.38 3.93
CA THR A 439 20.45 -8.40 4.27
C THR A 439 20.08 -9.09 5.59
N GLY A 440 19.70 -8.30 6.60
CA GLY A 440 19.23 -8.80 7.90
C GLY A 440 17.98 -9.67 7.81
N LEU A 441 17.10 -9.41 6.84
CA LEU A 441 15.94 -10.28 6.54
C LEU A 441 16.40 -11.67 6.09
N VAL A 442 17.39 -11.76 5.20
CA VAL A 442 17.95 -13.05 4.77
C VAL A 442 18.62 -13.76 5.94
N LEU A 443 19.43 -13.05 6.73
CA LEU A 443 20.09 -13.62 7.92
C LEU A 443 19.11 -14.15 8.96
N LEU A 444 17.98 -13.45 9.18
CA LEU A 444 16.92 -13.93 10.06
C LEU A 444 16.31 -15.23 9.54
N LEU A 445 16.02 -15.33 8.24
CA LEU A 445 15.52 -16.55 7.63
C LEU A 445 16.52 -17.70 7.76
N GLU A 446 17.81 -17.44 7.56
CA GLU A 446 18.87 -18.45 7.71
C GLU A 446 18.98 -18.96 9.16
N ALA A 447 18.96 -18.05 10.14
CA ALA A 447 18.98 -18.42 11.55
C ALA A 447 17.72 -19.21 11.93
N ALA A 448 16.54 -18.75 11.50
CA ALA A 448 15.28 -19.44 11.71
C ALA A 448 15.23 -20.80 10.99
N ALA A 449 15.96 -20.98 9.90
CA ALA A 449 16.05 -22.26 9.20
C ALA A 449 16.86 -23.28 10.02
N ALA A 450 17.84 -22.82 10.79
CA ALA A 450 18.67 -23.67 11.63
C ALA A 450 17.98 -24.02 12.96
N ASP A 451 17.37 -23.05 13.64
CA ASP A 451 16.71 -23.24 14.94
C ASP A 451 15.68 -22.11 15.22
N ASP A 452 14.93 -22.23 16.32
CA ASP A 452 14.06 -21.14 16.81
C ASP A 452 14.91 -19.96 17.33
N VAL A 453 14.64 -18.75 16.83
CA VAL A 453 15.43 -17.55 17.12
C VAL A 453 14.80 -16.75 18.28
N PRO A 454 15.49 -16.54 19.41
CA PRO A 454 15.01 -15.64 20.45
C PRO A 454 14.85 -14.21 19.90
N LEU A 455 13.70 -13.56 20.13
CA LEU A 455 13.50 -12.21 19.60
C LEU A 455 14.41 -11.16 20.29
N SER A 456 14.96 -11.48 21.46
CA SER A 456 15.97 -10.66 22.14
C SER A 456 17.33 -10.62 21.43
N SER A 457 17.66 -11.60 20.57
CA SER A 457 18.95 -11.67 19.87
C SER A 457 18.91 -11.11 18.45
N LEU A 458 17.82 -10.46 18.04
CA LEU A 458 17.64 -9.98 16.65
C LEU A 458 18.77 -9.08 16.16
N THR A 459 19.26 -8.15 16.99
CA THR A 459 20.38 -7.28 16.60
C THR A 459 21.66 -8.07 16.32
N GLU A 460 21.95 -9.09 17.12
CA GLU A 460 23.15 -9.92 17.00
C GLU A 460 23.06 -10.82 15.76
N VAL A 461 21.88 -11.38 15.50
CA VAL A 461 21.63 -12.29 14.37
C VAL A 461 21.59 -11.55 13.04
N THR A 462 20.97 -10.36 13.01
CA THR A 462 20.57 -9.71 11.74
C THR A 462 21.36 -8.44 11.45
N GLY A 463 22.06 -7.89 12.44
CA GLY A 463 22.70 -6.57 12.35
C GLY A 463 21.72 -5.38 12.36
N VAL A 464 20.41 -5.64 12.26
CA VAL A 464 19.38 -4.58 12.31
C VAL A 464 19.26 -4.07 13.74
N ARG A 465 19.46 -2.77 13.92
CA ARG A 465 19.39 -2.11 15.22
C ARG A 465 18.07 -1.36 15.38
N PRO A 466 17.48 -1.35 16.58
CA PRO A 466 16.40 -0.42 16.92
C PRO A 466 16.86 1.03 16.73
N VAL A 467 15.93 1.91 16.42
CA VAL A 467 16.21 3.35 16.41
C VAL A 467 16.56 3.87 17.80
N GLU A 468 17.60 4.70 17.84
CA GLU A 468 17.92 5.52 19.00
C GLU A 468 17.05 6.77 19.02
N ARG A 469 16.31 6.96 20.12
CA ARG A 469 15.53 8.17 20.36
C ARG A 469 16.23 8.98 21.45
N ALA A 470 16.91 10.05 21.06
CA ALA A 470 17.52 10.99 22.01
C ALA A 470 16.45 11.84 22.70
N GLY A 471 16.71 12.29 23.93
CA GLY A 471 15.79 13.14 24.70
C GLY A 471 14.73 12.37 25.48
N ASP A 472 13.55 12.94 25.65
CA ASP A 472 12.50 12.48 26.55
C ASP A 472 11.37 11.73 25.83
N TRP A 473 11.66 11.05 24.72
CA TRP A 473 10.65 10.25 24.02
C TRP A 473 9.99 9.25 24.97
N ARG A 474 8.66 9.15 24.91
CA ARG A 474 7.84 8.27 25.73
C ARG A 474 6.93 7.42 24.86
N ARG A 475 6.54 6.27 25.40
CA ARG A 475 5.41 5.51 24.88
C ARG A 475 4.15 5.99 25.56
N VAL A 476 3.21 6.47 24.75
CA VAL A 476 1.88 6.92 25.19
C VAL A 476 0.88 6.32 24.24
N ASP A 477 -0.11 5.58 24.76
CA ASP A 477 -1.10 4.85 23.98
C ASP A 477 -0.46 4.01 22.86
N ASN A 478 0.57 3.21 23.13
CA ASN A 478 1.27 2.42 22.10
C ASN A 478 1.85 3.23 20.92
N CYS A 479 2.00 4.55 21.06
CA CYS A 479 2.70 5.42 20.12
C CYS A 479 3.99 5.93 20.74
N TRP A 480 5.05 6.06 19.94
CA TRP A 480 6.23 6.82 20.33
C TRP A 480 5.95 8.30 20.16
N VAL A 481 6.08 9.07 21.24
CA VAL A 481 5.77 10.49 21.30
C VAL A 481 7.01 11.26 21.75
N SER A 482 7.27 12.38 21.10
CA SER A 482 8.24 13.38 21.53
C SER A 482 7.51 14.54 22.20
N PRO A 483 7.55 14.67 23.54
CA PRO A 483 6.94 15.81 24.24
C PRO A 483 7.40 17.16 23.69
N ALA A 484 8.69 17.29 23.36
CA ALA A 484 9.24 18.49 22.72
C ALA A 484 8.60 18.77 21.35
N ALA A 485 8.42 17.76 20.50
CA ALA A 485 7.79 17.94 19.19
C ALA A 485 6.30 18.30 19.32
N VAL A 486 5.61 17.76 20.34
CA VAL A 486 4.22 18.13 20.65
C VAL A 486 4.14 19.59 21.10
N ALA A 487 5.04 20.02 21.98
CA ALA A 487 5.12 21.41 22.44
C ALA A 487 5.34 22.37 21.27
N GLU A 488 6.30 22.05 20.40
CA GLU A 488 6.64 22.86 19.23
C GLU A 488 5.49 22.91 18.22
N ALA A 489 4.82 21.78 17.97
CA ALA A 489 3.67 21.73 17.07
C ALA A 489 2.51 22.59 17.60
N LEU A 490 2.17 22.46 18.89
CA LEU A 490 1.12 23.26 19.53
C LEU A 490 1.46 24.75 19.58
N SER A 491 2.68 25.10 20.00
CA SER A 491 3.12 26.50 20.04
C SER A 491 3.02 27.13 18.65
N ARG A 492 3.44 26.43 17.60
CA ARG A 492 3.35 26.93 16.22
C ARG A 492 1.91 27.19 15.77
N VAL A 493 0.97 26.28 16.03
CA VAL A 493 -0.44 26.47 15.61
C VAL A 493 -1.21 27.45 16.48
N LEU A 494 -0.60 27.92 17.57
CA LEU A 494 -1.15 28.88 18.52
C LEU A 494 -0.30 30.16 18.55
N ASP A 495 0.22 30.60 17.39
CA ASP A 495 0.95 31.86 17.22
C ASP A 495 2.16 32.06 18.14
N GLY A 496 2.85 30.97 18.47
CA GLY A 496 4.09 30.98 19.24
C GLY A 496 3.91 31.12 20.76
N VAL A 497 2.69 30.94 21.29
CA VAL A 497 2.50 30.92 22.75
C VAL A 497 3.35 29.81 23.39
N PRO A 498 3.92 30.02 24.59
CA PRO A 498 4.67 28.98 25.27
C PRO A 498 3.77 27.78 25.62
N VAL A 499 4.28 26.59 25.34
CA VAL A 499 3.61 25.32 25.63
C VAL A 499 4.58 24.41 26.36
N HIS A 500 4.13 23.83 27.47
CA HIS A 500 4.84 22.78 28.19
C HIS A 500 4.06 21.47 28.10
N ILE A 501 4.77 20.37 27.81
CA ILE A 501 4.18 19.04 27.73
C ILE A 501 4.69 18.19 28.89
N ALA A 502 3.76 17.71 29.69
CA ALA A 502 4.01 16.76 30.76
C ALA A 502 3.47 15.37 30.38
N VAL A 503 4.20 14.33 30.77
CA VAL A 503 3.76 12.94 30.64
C VAL A 503 3.66 12.37 32.06
N GLU A 504 2.44 12.14 32.53
CA GLU A 504 2.17 11.52 33.84
C GLU A 504 1.98 10.00 33.67
N GLY A 505 2.45 9.21 34.63
CA GLY A 505 2.35 7.74 34.59
C GLY A 505 3.61 7.01 34.11
N PRO A 506 3.50 5.70 33.78
CA PRO A 506 2.26 4.95 33.65
C PRO A 506 1.52 4.74 34.99
N ASP A 507 0.18 4.79 34.97
CA ASP A 507 -0.67 4.33 36.07
C ASP A 507 -0.50 2.80 36.29
N PRO A 508 -1.07 2.19 37.35
CA PRO A 508 -1.00 0.73 37.55
C PRO A 508 -1.61 -0.10 36.41
N ALA A 509 -2.41 0.51 35.51
CA ALA A 509 -2.95 -0.11 34.31
C ALA A 509 -2.05 0.12 33.07
N GLY A 510 -0.86 0.69 33.24
CA GLY A 510 0.12 0.92 32.19
C GLY A 510 -0.14 2.17 31.34
N ARG A 511 -1.09 3.03 31.71
CA ARG A 511 -1.49 4.20 30.90
C ARG A 511 -0.72 5.44 31.28
N SER A 512 -0.18 6.11 30.26
CA SER A 512 0.48 7.41 30.39
C SER A 512 -0.47 8.50 29.94
N VAL A 513 -0.55 9.62 30.67
CA VAL A 513 -1.38 10.77 30.35
C VAL A 513 -0.50 11.91 29.85
N LEU A 514 -0.67 12.28 28.58
CA LEU A 514 -0.05 13.45 27.96
C LEU A 514 -0.87 14.72 28.26
N THR A 515 -0.30 15.67 29.00
CA THR A 515 -0.94 16.94 29.36
C THR A 515 -0.18 18.12 28.75
N ALA A 516 -0.90 19.01 28.07
CA ALA A 516 -0.35 20.30 27.62
C ALA A 516 -0.76 21.43 28.55
N TYR A 517 0.23 22.18 29.03
CA TYR A 517 0.05 23.45 29.72
C TYR A 517 0.35 24.59 28.73
N ILE A 518 -0.63 25.43 28.47
CA ILE A 518 -0.58 26.46 27.42
C ILE A 518 -0.74 27.82 28.08
N THR A 519 0.17 28.76 27.81
CA THR A 519 0.02 30.15 28.26
C THR A 519 -1.19 30.78 27.58
N ALA A 520 -2.03 31.48 28.33
CA ALA A 520 -3.05 32.32 27.74
C ALA A 520 -2.43 33.44 26.90
N GLY A 521 -2.79 33.47 25.61
CA GLY A 521 -2.48 34.56 24.71
C GLY A 521 -3.41 35.75 24.90
N THR A 522 -3.31 36.72 23.99
CA THR A 522 -4.19 37.90 23.95
C THR A 522 -5.63 37.57 23.53
N THR A 523 -5.84 36.45 22.85
CA THR A 523 -7.15 35.93 22.43
C THR A 523 -7.56 34.75 23.32
N PRO A 524 -8.82 34.70 23.81
CA PRO A 524 -9.32 33.56 24.56
C PRO A 524 -9.21 32.26 23.75
N LEU A 525 -8.48 31.29 24.30
CA LEU A 525 -8.31 29.96 23.73
C LEU A 525 -9.10 28.96 24.57
N SER A 526 -9.75 27.99 23.90
CA SER A 526 -10.36 26.83 24.55
C SER A 526 -9.57 25.54 24.25
N PRO A 527 -9.65 24.51 25.12
CA PRO A 527 -9.13 23.18 24.84
C PRO A 527 -9.55 22.60 23.48
N VAL A 528 -10.81 22.84 23.07
CA VAL A 528 -11.37 22.34 21.81
C VAL A 528 -10.69 22.98 20.61
N GLN A 529 -10.47 24.31 20.65
CA GLN A 529 -9.74 25.02 19.59
C GLN A 529 -8.29 24.57 19.51
N ALA A 530 -7.61 24.40 20.65
CA ALA A 530 -6.22 23.92 20.68
C ALA A 530 -6.09 22.50 20.12
N HIS A 531 -7.05 21.62 20.45
CA HIS A 531 -7.08 20.26 19.93
C HIS A 531 -7.34 20.22 18.42
N ALA A 532 -8.37 20.92 17.93
CA ALA A 532 -8.69 20.98 16.51
C ALA A 532 -7.51 21.54 15.68
N ALA A 533 -6.90 22.64 16.13
CA ALA A 533 -5.75 23.25 15.44
C ALA A 533 -4.54 22.29 15.38
N LEU A 534 -4.27 21.54 16.47
CA LEU A 534 -3.22 20.55 16.44
C LEU A 534 -3.54 19.38 15.50
N MET A 535 -4.78 18.88 15.55
CA MET A 535 -5.24 17.76 14.71
C MET A 535 -5.07 18.07 13.22
N GLU A 536 -5.36 19.30 12.79
CA GLU A 536 -5.13 19.77 11.41
C GLU A 536 -3.64 19.77 11.03
N ALA A 537 -2.74 20.01 12.01
CA ALA A 537 -1.29 20.05 11.79
C ALA A 537 -0.57 18.71 12.00
N LEU A 538 -1.26 17.65 12.47
CA LEU A 538 -0.67 16.33 12.72
C LEU A 538 -0.20 15.56 11.47
N PRO A 539 -0.85 15.65 10.28
CA PRO A 539 -0.40 14.93 9.10
C PRO A 539 1.10 15.13 8.83
N GLY A 540 1.82 14.03 8.63
CA GLY A 540 3.27 14.06 8.41
C GLY A 540 4.12 14.25 9.68
N ARG A 541 3.55 14.24 10.89
CA ARG A 541 4.28 14.38 12.17
C ARG A 541 4.14 13.13 13.06
N PRO A 542 4.80 12.01 12.74
CA PRO A 542 4.54 10.72 13.39
C PRO A 542 4.95 10.66 14.87
N GLY A 543 5.81 11.57 15.33
CA GLY A 543 6.20 11.69 16.75
C GLY A 543 5.30 12.61 17.58
N VAL A 544 4.23 13.17 16.99
CA VAL A 544 3.31 14.10 17.66
C VAL A 544 1.99 13.40 17.93
N LEU A 545 1.58 13.40 19.20
CA LEU A 545 0.27 12.95 19.66
C LEU A 545 -0.44 14.13 20.32
N ALA A 546 -1.71 14.34 20.01
CA ALA A 546 -2.50 15.36 20.65
C ALA A 546 -2.69 15.01 22.14
N PRO A 547 -2.44 15.97 23.05
CA PRO A 547 -2.61 15.77 24.49
C PRO A 547 -3.96 15.14 24.86
N HIS A 548 -3.97 14.33 25.91
CA HIS A 548 -5.19 13.83 26.55
C HIS A 548 -5.89 14.95 27.32
N ARG A 549 -5.12 15.93 27.78
CA ARG A 549 -5.58 17.04 28.60
C ARG A 549 -4.88 18.33 28.18
N TYR A 550 -5.65 19.39 28.04
CA TYR A 550 -5.20 20.75 27.79
C TYR A 550 -5.53 21.61 29.01
N VAL A 551 -4.55 22.33 29.52
CA VAL A 551 -4.66 23.22 30.68
C VAL A 551 -4.18 24.60 30.26
N ILE A 552 -5.08 25.57 30.21
CA ILE A 552 -4.76 26.95 29.82
C ILE A 552 -4.52 27.75 31.10
N VAL A 553 -3.33 28.34 31.21
CA VAL A 553 -2.82 28.97 32.42
C VAL A 553 -2.22 30.33 32.12
N ASP A 554 -2.11 31.19 33.13
CA ASP A 554 -1.43 32.49 32.99
C ASP A 554 0.10 32.33 32.74
N ASP A 555 0.74 31.31 33.33
CA ASP A 555 2.18 31.01 33.17
C ASP A 555 2.45 29.49 33.26
N PRO A 556 3.04 28.85 32.22
CA PRO A 556 3.24 27.41 32.18
C PRO A 556 4.47 26.96 32.99
N PRO A 557 4.56 25.68 33.40
CA PRO A 557 5.72 25.15 34.09
C PRO A 557 7.00 25.24 33.23
N SER A 558 8.12 25.59 33.87
CA SER A 558 9.44 25.65 33.21
C SER A 558 10.17 24.30 33.16
N ARG A 559 9.75 23.29 33.94
CA ARG A 559 10.34 21.93 33.97
C ARG A 559 9.31 20.83 34.26
N ALA A 560 9.59 19.63 33.74
CA ALA A 560 8.84 18.41 34.03
C ALA A 560 9.07 17.95 35.48
N GLY A 561 8.00 17.57 36.19
CA GLY A 561 8.05 17.07 37.57
C GLY A 561 7.96 18.13 38.67
N ASP A 562 7.68 19.39 38.33
CA ASP A 562 7.40 20.45 39.32
C ASP A 562 5.94 20.37 39.81
N ASP A 563 5.55 19.21 40.36
CA ASP A 563 4.21 18.94 40.89
C ASP A 563 3.87 19.86 42.09
N GLY A 564 4.90 20.36 42.78
CA GLY A 564 4.76 21.38 43.83
C GLY A 564 4.21 22.72 43.33
N ALA A 565 4.29 22.99 42.02
CA ALA A 565 3.85 24.24 41.41
C ALA A 565 2.42 24.17 40.81
N ARG A 566 1.68 23.06 40.97
CA ARG A 566 0.21 23.04 40.77
C ARG A 566 -0.53 23.99 41.72
N PHE A 567 0.07 24.31 42.87
CA PHE A 567 -0.58 25.01 43.98
C PHE A 567 -0.54 26.55 43.92
N GLY A 568 -0.15 27.16 42.79
CA GLY A 568 -0.08 28.63 42.66
C GLY A 568 -0.46 29.23 41.31
N ARG A 569 -0.92 28.42 40.33
CA ARG A 569 -1.24 28.88 38.98
C ARG A 569 -2.74 28.99 38.77
N ARG A 570 -3.19 30.09 38.16
CA ARG A 570 -4.60 30.27 37.79
C ARG A 570 -4.89 29.46 36.52
N ILE A 571 -5.75 28.45 36.65
CA ILE A 571 -6.30 27.70 35.51
C ILE A 571 -7.45 28.53 34.95
N LEU A 572 -7.36 28.89 33.66
CA LEU A 572 -8.35 29.68 32.95
C LEU A 572 -9.36 28.78 32.23
N ALA A 573 -8.88 27.68 31.65
CA ALA A 573 -9.72 26.67 31.01
C ALA A 573 -9.00 25.31 31.01
N GLU A 574 -9.78 24.23 31.03
CA GLU A 574 -9.24 22.88 31.07
C GLU A 574 -10.19 21.89 30.38
N GLY A 575 -9.66 20.91 29.67
CA GLY A 575 -10.47 19.84 29.06
C GLY A 575 -9.65 18.91 28.17
N ASP A 576 -10.30 17.88 27.65
CA ASP A 576 -9.70 16.93 26.70
C ASP A 576 -9.63 17.48 25.26
N GLY A 577 -10.35 18.57 24.97
CA GLY A 577 -10.47 19.18 23.65
C GLY A 577 -11.24 18.37 22.60
N ARG A 578 -11.82 17.21 22.98
CA ARG A 578 -12.41 16.22 22.05
C ARG A 578 -13.93 16.32 21.95
N ASN A 579 -14.58 17.01 22.89
CA ASN A 579 -16.00 17.34 22.77
C ASN A 579 -16.19 18.32 21.61
N ARG A 580 -16.74 17.83 20.48
CA ARG A 580 -17.11 18.65 19.33
C ARG A 580 -17.92 19.88 19.79
N PRO A 581 -17.71 21.08 19.22
CA PRO A 581 -18.80 22.03 19.12
C PRO A 581 -19.90 21.34 18.30
N ILE A 582 -21.14 21.34 18.81
CA ILE A 582 -22.29 21.06 17.94
C ILE A 582 -22.26 22.18 16.90
N SER A 583 -21.90 21.83 15.66
CA SER A 583 -22.10 22.72 14.53
C SER A 583 -23.59 22.75 14.28
N ASP A 584 -24.27 23.75 14.83
CA ASP A 584 -25.48 24.29 14.21
C ASP A 584 -25.03 24.90 12.88
N ASP A 585 -25.12 24.14 11.79
CA ASP A 585 -25.36 24.72 10.47
C ASP A 585 -25.98 23.66 9.55
N HIS A 586 -27.10 24.09 8.96
CA HIS A 586 -28.00 23.36 8.07
C HIS A 586 -27.51 23.32 6.63
#